data_AF-A0A966UUG3-F1
#
_entry.id   AF-A0A966UUG3-F1
#
_cell.length_a   1.000
_cell.length_b   1.000
_cell.length_c   1.000
_cell.angle_alpha   90.00
_cell.angle_beta   90.00
_cell.angle_gamma   90.00
#
_symmetry.space_group_name_H-M   'P 1'
#
loop_
_entity.id
_entity.type
_entity.pdbx_description
1 polymer ?
#
loop_
_entity_poly.entity_id
_entity_poly.type
_entity_poly.pdbx_seq_one_letter_code
_entity_poly.pdbx_strand_id
1 'polypeptide(L)'
;MTSLAEATARTLRCIETLDLDFQKRVRGWLVEMQNSRIQPLIYTGRRSMEEQAMLYAQGRTRPGKIVTQAKPGQSYHNYGLAFDWVPLRVGKGDLLDTNWDDETAFRLGEHVGLTFNLTAISFETGHLQDGRYSTWRDIPHSPVEEVVGKAKVAKGRGLVSKRPWSSR
;
A
#
# COMPACT_ATOMS: atom_id res chain seq x y z
N MET A 1 12.35 9.74 15.76
CA MET A 1 13.80 9.92 15.93
C MET A 1 14.55 8.70 15.39
N THR A 2 15.03 8.84 14.16
CA THR A 2 15.79 7.82 13.41
C THR A 2 16.97 8.52 12.75
N SER A 3 18.13 7.89 12.65
CA SER A 3 19.28 8.44 11.91
C SER A 3 19.04 8.47 10.40
N LEU A 4 19.79 9.29 9.66
CA LEU A 4 19.73 9.29 8.20
C LEU A 4 20.05 7.91 7.61
N ALA A 5 21.01 7.19 8.19
CA ALA A 5 21.39 5.85 7.74
C ALA A 5 20.26 4.83 7.91
N GLU A 6 19.60 4.83 9.07
CA GLU A 6 18.46 3.94 9.34
C GLU A 6 17.25 4.26 8.46
N ALA A 7 16.94 5.55 8.28
CA ALA A 7 15.87 6.01 7.40
C ALA A 7 16.14 5.58 5.95
N THR A 8 17.38 5.77 5.49
CA THR A 8 17.83 5.33 4.14
C THR A 8 17.70 3.82 4.00
N ALA A 9 18.19 3.04 4.96
CA ALA A 9 18.11 1.59 4.93
C ALA A 9 16.65 1.09 4.91
N ARG A 10 15.75 1.74 5.65
CA ARG A 10 14.32 1.43 5.63
C ARG A 10 13.69 1.73 4.27
N THR A 11 13.94 2.93 3.73
CA THR A 11 13.47 3.32 2.40
C THR A 11 13.91 2.32 1.33
N LEU A 12 15.20 1.93 1.32
CA LEU A 12 15.73 0.99 0.33
C LEU A 12 15.09 -0.40 0.45
N ARG A 13 14.92 -0.92 1.68
CA ARG A 13 14.19 -2.19 1.90
C ARG A 13 12.76 -2.13 1.40
N CYS A 14 12.05 -1.01 1.59
CA CYS A 14 10.70 -0.86 1.05
C CYS A 14 10.72 -0.87 -0.49
N ILE A 15 11.68 -0.20 -1.12
CA ILE A 15 11.83 -0.22 -2.58
C ILE A 15 12.09 -1.64 -3.08
N GLU A 16 12.93 -2.43 -2.41
CA GLU A 16 13.25 -3.80 -2.81
C GLU A 16 12.03 -4.74 -2.87
N THR A 17 10.94 -4.42 -2.17
CA THR A 17 9.70 -5.20 -2.21
C THR A 17 8.85 -4.95 -3.47
N LEU A 18 9.14 -3.89 -4.22
CA LEU A 18 8.34 -3.43 -5.35
C LEU A 18 8.66 -4.21 -6.64
N ASP A 19 7.77 -4.09 -7.64
CA ASP A 19 8.04 -4.62 -8.98
C ASP A 19 9.34 -4.02 -9.57
N LEU A 20 10.12 -4.83 -10.31
CA LEU A 20 11.47 -4.45 -10.76
C LEU A 20 11.50 -3.20 -11.65
N ASP A 21 10.50 -3.02 -12.52
CA ASP A 21 10.41 -1.83 -13.36
C ASP A 21 9.98 -0.62 -12.52
N PHE A 22 9.01 -0.82 -11.62
CA PHE A 22 8.55 0.22 -10.70
C PHE A 22 9.68 0.69 -9.77
N GLN A 23 10.51 -0.22 -9.26
CA GLN A 23 11.69 0.09 -8.45
C GLN A 23 12.62 1.12 -9.11
N LYS A 24 12.88 0.99 -10.40
CA LYS A 24 13.77 1.91 -11.14
C LYS A 24 13.21 3.33 -11.12
N ARG A 25 11.90 3.47 -11.33
CA ARG A 25 11.21 4.75 -11.34
C ARG A 25 11.14 5.38 -9.95
N VAL A 26 10.87 4.58 -8.92
CA VAL A 26 10.87 5.03 -7.52
C VAL A 26 12.27 5.47 -7.06
N ARG A 27 13.35 4.79 -7.49
CA ARG A 27 14.73 5.24 -7.21
C ARG A 27 15.04 6.57 -7.89
N GLY A 28 14.61 6.77 -9.14
CA GLY A 28 14.75 8.05 -9.83
C GLY A 28 14.03 9.18 -9.10
N TRP A 29 12.78 8.94 -8.70
CA TRP A 29 12.00 9.87 -7.88
C TRP A 29 12.69 10.21 -6.55
N LEU A 30 13.23 9.21 -5.85
CA LEU A 30 13.93 9.41 -4.58
C LEU A 30 15.14 10.34 -4.73
N VAL A 31 15.92 10.15 -5.81
CA VAL A 31 17.08 11.00 -6.12
C VAL A 31 16.64 12.44 -6.39
N GLU A 32 15.59 12.67 -7.16
CA GLU A 32 15.10 14.03 -7.45
C GLU A 32 14.55 14.73 -6.20
N MET A 33 13.92 13.98 -5.29
CA MET A 33 13.51 14.52 -3.99
C MET A 33 14.72 14.97 -3.16
N GLN A 34 15.77 14.15 -3.10
CA GLN A 34 17.01 14.46 -2.38
C GLN A 34 17.75 15.66 -3.00
N ASN A 35 17.79 15.75 -4.34
CA ASN A 35 18.33 16.92 -5.06
C ASN A 35 17.55 18.19 -4.71
N SER A 36 16.25 18.06 -4.46
CA SER A 36 15.36 19.12 -4.00
C SER A 36 15.46 19.42 -2.49
N ARG A 37 16.46 18.84 -1.80
CA ARG A 37 16.70 18.97 -0.35
C ARG A 37 15.58 18.43 0.54
N ILE A 38 14.76 17.52 0.02
CA ILE A 38 13.79 16.77 0.81
C ILE A 38 14.34 15.36 1.00
N GLN A 39 14.40 14.88 2.23
CA GLN A 39 14.73 13.48 2.51
C GLN A 39 13.43 12.68 2.72
N PRO A 40 13.00 11.84 1.77
CA PRO A 40 11.84 11.00 1.96
C PRO A 40 12.19 9.78 2.83
N LEU A 41 11.24 9.38 3.66
CA LEU A 41 11.15 8.03 4.21
C LEU A 41 10.03 7.30 3.49
N ILE A 42 10.37 6.26 2.72
CA ILE A 42 9.38 5.30 2.23
C ILE A 42 9.16 4.27 3.32
N TYR A 43 7.94 4.20 3.85
CA TYR A 43 7.62 3.36 5.01
C TYR A 43 6.75 2.15 4.67
N THR A 44 6.13 2.15 3.49
CA THR A 44 5.34 1.04 2.95
C THR A 44 5.68 0.81 1.48
N GLY A 45 5.88 -0.46 1.09
CA GLY A 45 6.05 -0.89 -0.29
C GLY A 45 4.99 -1.90 -0.70
N ARG A 46 5.39 -3.09 -1.18
CA ARG A 46 4.45 -4.18 -1.50
C ARG A 46 3.76 -4.69 -0.23
N ARG A 47 2.48 -5.02 -0.36
CA ARG A 47 1.65 -5.61 0.69
C ARG A 47 1.01 -6.89 0.17
N SER A 48 1.18 -8.01 0.86
CA SER A 48 0.54 -9.28 0.51
C SER A 48 -0.99 -9.19 0.54
N MET A 49 -1.65 -10.15 -0.10
CA MET A 49 -3.11 -10.27 -0.09
C MET A 49 -3.66 -10.47 1.33
N GLU A 50 -2.93 -11.23 2.16
CA GLU A 50 -3.29 -11.48 3.56
C GLU A 50 -3.20 -10.22 4.41
N GLU A 51 -2.10 -9.46 4.29
CA GLU A 51 -1.95 -8.17 4.97
C GLU A 51 -3.06 -7.19 4.56
N GLN A 52 -3.40 -7.14 3.27
CA GLN A 52 -4.51 -6.31 2.80
C GLN A 52 -5.86 -6.79 3.35
N ALA A 53 -6.08 -8.10 3.49
CA ALA A 53 -7.28 -8.65 4.10
C ALA A 53 -7.40 -8.23 5.57
N MET A 54 -6.28 -8.23 6.31
CA MET A 54 -6.24 -7.77 7.69
C MET A 54 -6.55 -6.28 7.83
N LEU A 55 -5.98 -5.43 6.97
CA LEU A 55 -6.29 -3.99 6.95
C LEU A 55 -7.75 -3.72 6.58
N TYR A 56 -8.29 -4.45 5.60
CA TYR A 56 -9.69 -4.34 5.20
C TYR A 56 -10.64 -4.78 6.32
N ALA A 57 -10.27 -5.79 7.12
CA ALA A 57 -11.07 -6.23 8.26
C ALA A 57 -11.16 -5.18 9.39
N GLN A 58 -10.18 -4.28 9.52
CA GLN A 58 -10.14 -3.26 10.57
C GLN A 58 -11.30 -2.26 10.46
N GLY A 59 -12.01 -2.06 11.56
CA GLY A 59 -13.23 -1.24 11.62
C GLY A 59 -14.46 -1.88 10.97
N ARG A 60 -14.36 -3.14 10.54
CA ARG A 60 -15.47 -3.93 9.97
C ARG A 60 -15.74 -5.19 10.77
N THR A 61 -14.79 -6.13 10.74
CA THR A 61 -14.85 -7.42 11.45
C THR A 61 -13.80 -7.52 12.56
N ARG A 62 -12.85 -6.58 12.61
CA ARG A 62 -11.89 -6.39 13.70
C ARG A 62 -12.02 -4.97 14.27
N PRO A 63 -11.77 -4.75 15.58
CA PRO A 63 -11.76 -3.41 16.15
C PRO A 63 -10.74 -2.48 15.49
N GLY A 64 -10.98 -1.17 15.57
CA GLY A 64 -10.10 -0.12 15.05
C GLY A 64 -10.80 0.79 14.03
N LYS A 65 -10.10 1.83 13.57
CA LYS A 65 -10.60 2.71 12.50
C LYS A 65 -10.47 2.01 11.14
N ILE A 66 -11.38 2.29 10.21
CA ILE A 66 -11.22 1.87 8.82
C ILE A 66 -10.01 2.61 8.24
N VAL A 67 -9.00 1.87 7.80
CA VAL A 67 -7.76 2.42 7.21
C VAL A 67 -7.67 2.19 5.69
N THR A 68 -8.54 1.35 5.13
CA THR A 68 -8.61 1.12 3.69
C THR A 68 -10.01 0.70 3.26
N GLN A 69 -10.37 1.05 2.03
CA GLN A 69 -11.56 0.56 1.33
C GLN A 69 -11.23 -0.56 0.33
N ALA A 70 -9.96 -0.78 0.02
CA ALA A 70 -9.52 -1.79 -0.94
C ALA A 70 -9.53 -3.19 -0.30
N LYS A 71 -10.22 -4.13 -0.95
CA LYS A 71 -10.09 -5.57 -0.64
C LYS A 71 -8.74 -6.10 -1.14
N PRO A 72 -8.34 -7.33 -0.74
CA PRO A 72 -7.21 -8.01 -1.38
C PRO A 72 -7.36 -8.00 -2.91
N GLY A 73 -6.30 -7.58 -3.61
CA GLY A 73 -6.26 -7.44 -5.07
C GLY A 73 -6.86 -6.13 -5.60
N GLN A 74 -7.30 -5.22 -4.73
CA GLN A 74 -7.85 -3.93 -5.14
C GLN A 74 -6.93 -2.75 -4.82
N SER A 75 -5.71 -3.02 -4.36
CA SER A 75 -4.70 -2.01 -4.04
C SER A 75 -3.44 -2.25 -4.88
N TYR A 76 -2.82 -1.18 -5.36
CA TYR A 76 -1.57 -1.23 -6.12
C TYR A 76 -0.41 -1.78 -5.27
N HIS A 77 -0.47 -1.62 -3.95
CA HIS A 77 0.47 -2.27 -3.03
C HIS A 77 0.47 -3.80 -3.18
N ASN A 78 -0.66 -4.42 -3.56
CA ASN A 78 -0.72 -5.87 -3.75
C ASN A 78 0.13 -6.37 -4.92
N TYR A 79 0.44 -5.47 -5.84
CA TYR A 79 1.21 -5.76 -7.04
C TYR A 79 2.64 -5.21 -6.95
N GLY A 80 3.01 -4.55 -5.84
CA GLY A 80 4.30 -3.86 -5.73
C GLY A 80 4.39 -2.62 -6.64
N LEU A 81 3.25 -2.01 -6.94
CA LEU A 81 3.09 -0.86 -7.85
C LEU A 81 2.64 0.41 -7.11
N ALA A 82 2.79 0.44 -5.80
CA ALA A 82 2.58 1.63 -4.98
C ALA A 82 3.51 1.64 -3.76
N PHE A 83 3.73 2.84 -3.24
CA PHE A 83 4.48 3.07 -2.02
C PHE A 83 3.92 4.27 -1.26
N ASP A 84 4.08 4.24 0.06
CA ASP A 84 3.73 5.36 0.94
C ASP A 84 5.01 5.98 1.51
N TRP A 85 5.06 7.30 1.51
CA TRP A 85 6.22 8.05 1.93
C TRP A 85 5.86 9.26 2.80
N VAL A 86 6.84 9.76 3.55
CA VAL A 86 6.73 10.98 4.36
C VAL A 86 8.05 11.75 4.30
N PRO A 87 8.04 13.08 4.19
CA PRO A 87 9.28 13.87 4.30
C PRO A 87 9.82 13.82 5.73
N LEU A 88 11.14 13.81 5.86
CA LEU A 88 11.82 13.90 7.15
C LEU A 88 12.33 15.33 7.38
N ARG A 89 12.31 15.75 8.65
CA ARG A 89 12.94 16.98 9.11
C ARG A 89 13.98 16.68 10.19
N VAL A 90 14.96 17.57 10.35
CA VAL A 90 15.88 17.52 11.48
C VAL A 90 15.10 17.83 12.75
N GLY A 91 15.11 16.87 13.67
CA GLY A 91 14.53 16.95 15.00
C GLY A 91 15.59 17.22 16.06
N LYS A 92 15.36 16.72 17.27
CA LYS A 92 16.25 16.96 18.42
C LYS A 92 17.55 16.15 18.29
N GLY A 93 18.69 16.81 18.48
CA GLY A 93 20.01 16.15 18.51
C GLY A 93 20.40 15.50 17.19
N ASP A 94 20.09 16.17 16.07
CA ASP A 94 20.37 15.73 14.69
C ASP A 94 19.67 14.42 14.26
N LEU A 95 18.74 13.91 15.06
CA LEU A 95 17.87 12.79 14.68
C LEU A 95 16.73 13.27 13.78
N LEU A 96 16.29 12.42 12.86
CA LEU A 96 15.20 12.74 11.94
C LEU A 96 13.84 12.36 12.52
N ASP A 97 12.87 13.24 12.29
CA ASP A 97 11.46 13.04 12.61
C ASP A 97 10.58 13.16 11.36
N THR A 98 9.47 12.43 11.34
CA THR A 98 8.49 12.45 10.25
C THR A 98 7.75 13.78 10.22
N ASN A 99 7.69 14.43 9.05
CA ASN A 99 7.06 15.71 8.82
C ASN A 99 5.72 15.58 8.09
N TRP A 100 4.72 15.04 8.80
CA TRP A 100 3.37 14.82 8.25
C TRP A 100 2.65 16.10 7.82
N ASP A 101 3.04 17.25 8.37
CA ASP A 101 2.39 18.55 8.10
C ASP A 101 3.06 19.32 6.95
N ASP A 102 4.04 18.71 6.26
CA ASP A 102 4.78 19.36 5.16
C ASP A 102 4.07 19.24 3.81
N GLU A 103 2.96 19.96 3.67
CA GLU A 103 2.16 19.97 2.44
C GLU A 103 2.95 20.41 1.20
N THR A 104 3.99 21.22 1.40
CA THR A 104 4.85 21.69 0.30
C THR A 104 5.73 20.55 -0.21
N ALA A 105 6.34 19.79 0.70
CA ALA A 105 7.11 18.61 0.34
C ALA A 105 6.25 17.55 -0.34
N PHE A 106 5.04 17.28 0.18
CA PHE A 106 4.11 16.35 -0.46
C PHE A 106 3.76 16.77 -1.88
N ARG A 107 3.32 18.02 -2.09
CA ARG A 107 3.01 18.54 -3.44
C ARG A 107 4.20 18.45 -4.39
N LEU A 108 5.42 18.75 -3.91
CA LEU A 108 6.61 18.60 -4.73
C LEU A 108 6.86 17.13 -5.09
N GLY A 109 6.72 16.22 -4.13
CA GLY A 109 6.89 14.79 -4.39
C GLY A 109 5.87 14.23 -5.38
N GLU A 110 4.62 14.67 -5.33
CA GLU A 110 3.62 14.34 -6.33
C GLU A 110 3.99 14.89 -7.71
N HIS A 111 4.43 16.14 -7.78
CA HIS A 111 4.84 16.78 -9.03
C HIS A 111 6.05 16.08 -9.67
N VAL A 112 7.10 15.81 -8.90
CA VAL A 112 8.28 15.05 -9.34
C VAL A 112 7.87 13.64 -9.77
N GLY A 113 6.90 13.03 -9.07
CA GLY A 113 6.37 11.70 -9.39
C GLY A 113 5.88 11.57 -10.83
N LEU A 114 5.24 12.60 -11.38
CA LEU A 114 4.72 12.60 -12.75
C LEU A 114 5.80 12.32 -13.80
N THR A 115 7.02 12.84 -13.60
CA THR A 115 8.18 12.60 -14.49
C THR A 115 8.57 11.11 -14.54
N PHE A 116 8.19 10.35 -13.52
CA PHE A 116 8.48 8.92 -13.39
C PHE A 116 7.24 8.03 -13.57
N ASN A 117 6.16 8.55 -14.15
CA ASN A 117 4.86 7.86 -14.23
C ASN A 117 4.39 7.35 -12.85
N LEU A 118 4.56 8.17 -11.82
CA LEU A 118 4.03 7.95 -10.48
C LEU A 118 2.92 8.97 -10.26
N THR A 119 1.73 8.51 -9.87
CA THR A 119 0.56 9.36 -9.66
C THR A 119 0.08 9.25 -8.23
N ALA A 120 -0.27 10.39 -7.64
CA ALA A 120 -0.91 10.46 -6.33
C ALA A 120 -2.40 10.11 -6.41
N ILE A 121 -3.00 9.86 -5.25
CA ILE A 121 -4.45 9.67 -5.11
C ILE A 121 -5.00 10.70 -4.13
N SER A 122 -6.21 11.20 -4.39
CA SER A 122 -6.76 12.38 -3.69
C SER A 122 -7.15 12.15 -2.23
N PHE A 123 -7.16 10.90 -1.75
CA PHE A 123 -7.65 10.53 -0.42
C PHE A 123 -6.56 9.98 0.50
N GLU A 124 -5.29 9.95 0.05
CA GLU A 124 -4.17 9.46 0.84
C GLU A 124 -2.89 10.26 0.53
N THR A 125 -2.59 11.24 1.38
CA THR A 125 -1.36 12.04 1.29
C THR A 125 -0.12 11.16 1.43
N GLY A 126 0.87 11.36 0.57
CA GLY A 126 2.11 10.58 0.61
C GLY A 126 2.00 9.21 -0.08
N HIS A 127 0.87 8.90 -0.72
CA HIS A 127 0.73 7.71 -1.55
C HIS A 127 1.09 8.02 -3.00
N LEU A 128 1.97 7.21 -3.59
CA LEU A 128 2.27 7.25 -5.01
C LEU A 128 2.15 5.84 -5.61
N GLN A 129 1.48 5.75 -6.75
CA GLN A 129 1.24 4.50 -7.46
C GLN A 129 1.59 4.59 -8.95
N ASP A 130 1.69 3.46 -9.62
CA ASP A 130 1.98 3.37 -11.05
C ASP A 130 0.91 4.08 -11.91
N GLY A 131 1.30 5.19 -12.53
CA GLY A 131 0.43 6.02 -13.36
C GLY A 131 0.09 5.42 -14.73
N ARG A 132 0.66 4.27 -15.10
CA ARG A 132 0.34 3.59 -16.36
C ARG A 132 -1.03 2.92 -16.35
N TYR A 133 -1.60 2.69 -15.16
CA TYR A 133 -2.88 2.02 -14.98
C TYR A 133 -3.88 2.99 -14.35
N SER A 134 -5.07 3.14 -14.94
CA SER A 134 -6.10 4.04 -14.41
C SER A 134 -6.83 3.45 -13.20
N THR A 135 -6.95 2.12 -13.14
CA THR A 135 -7.51 1.41 -11.98
C THR A 135 -6.77 0.10 -11.75
N TRP A 136 -6.91 -0.47 -10.54
CA TRP A 136 -6.33 -1.77 -10.19
C TRP A 136 -6.78 -2.91 -11.12
N ARG A 137 -7.93 -2.74 -11.80
CA ARG A 137 -8.46 -3.71 -12.77
C ARG A 137 -7.65 -3.76 -14.06
N ASP A 138 -6.89 -2.71 -14.36
CA ASP A 138 -6.08 -2.62 -15.58
C ASP A 138 -4.68 -3.20 -15.37
N ILE A 139 -4.31 -3.50 -14.12
CA ILE A 139 -3.02 -4.12 -13.78
C ILE A 139 -3.03 -5.55 -14.34
N PRO A 140 -2.06 -5.93 -15.19
CA PRO A 140 -1.98 -7.29 -15.71
C PRO A 140 -1.88 -8.30 -14.57
N HIS A 141 -2.90 -9.15 -14.42
CA HIS A 141 -2.85 -10.26 -13.50
C HIS A 141 -2.16 -11.43 -14.18
N SER A 142 -1.11 -11.96 -13.57
CA SER A 142 -0.57 -13.25 -14.00
C SER A 142 -1.65 -14.31 -13.76
N PRO A 143 -1.91 -15.24 -14.70
CA PRO A 143 -2.91 -16.30 -14.54
C PRO A 143 -2.72 -17.14 -13.27
N VAL A 144 -1.52 -17.11 -12.69
CA VAL A 144 -1.14 -17.86 -11.49
C VAL A 144 -1.77 -17.29 -10.20
N GLU A 145 -2.10 -15.99 -10.15
CA GLU A 145 -2.68 -15.36 -8.95
C GLU A 145 -4.22 -15.40 -8.91
N GLU A 146 -4.88 -15.84 -10.00
CA GLU A 146 -6.35 -15.92 -10.07
C GLU A 146 -6.97 -17.02 -9.17
N VAL A 147 -6.14 -17.88 -8.57
CA VAL A 147 -6.59 -19.08 -7.84
C VAL A 147 -7.24 -18.75 -6.49
N VAL A 148 -7.05 -17.56 -5.92
CA VAL A 148 -7.60 -17.23 -4.58
C VAL A 148 -8.92 -16.45 -4.64
N GLY A 149 -9.43 -16.11 -5.83
CA GLY A 149 -10.64 -15.29 -6.00
C GLY A 149 -11.97 -16.06 -6.13
N LYS A 150 -11.94 -17.40 -6.28
CA LYS A 150 -13.16 -18.21 -6.53
C LYS A 150 -13.42 -19.28 -5.48
N ALA A 151 -13.35 -18.94 -4.19
CA ALA A 151 -14.09 -19.70 -3.19
C ALA A 151 -15.59 -19.38 -3.35
N LYS A 152 -16.27 -20.11 -4.24
CA LYS A 152 -17.73 -20.13 -4.25
C LYS A 152 -18.19 -20.61 -2.88
N VAL A 153 -18.91 -19.76 -2.14
CA VAL A 153 -19.71 -20.20 -1.00
C VAL A 153 -20.69 -21.24 -1.52
N ALA A 154 -20.38 -22.51 -1.31
CA ALA A 154 -21.31 -23.60 -1.56
C ALA A 154 -22.48 -23.41 -0.59
N LYS A 155 -23.64 -22.99 -1.12
CA LYS A 155 -24.91 -23.12 -0.41
C LYS A 155 -25.11 -24.60 -0.10
N GLY A 156 -24.85 -25.00 1.14
CA GLY A 156 -25.27 -26.30 1.65
C GLY A 156 -26.78 -26.42 1.51
N ARG A 157 -27.23 -27.24 0.56
CA ARG A 157 -28.59 -27.77 0.52
C ARG A 157 -28.73 -28.74 1.69
N GLY A 158 -29.79 -28.55 2.47
CA GLY A 158 -29.99 -29.18 3.77
C GLY A 158 -30.13 -30.70 3.75
N LEU A 159 -29.79 -31.29 4.89
CA LEU A 159 -30.26 -32.61 5.31
C LEU A 159 -31.33 -32.37 6.37
N VAL A 160 -32.59 -32.48 5.95
CA VAL A 160 -33.75 -32.61 6.84
C VAL A 160 -33.60 -33.95 7.55
N SER A 161 -33.19 -33.95 8.83
CA SER A 161 -33.28 -35.14 9.66
C SER A 161 -34.72 -35.29 10.15
N LYS A 162 -35.50 -36.13 9.46
CA LYS A 162 -36.74 -36.70 10.01
C LYS A 162 -36.37 -37.51 11.27
N ARG A 163 -36.94 -37.18 12.42
CA ARG A 163 -37.08 -38.13 13.54
C ARG A 163 -38.56 -38.25 13.91
N PRO A 164 -39.11 -39.47 14.01
CA PRO A 164 -40.54 -39.70 14.23
C PRO A 164 -40.88 -39.83 15.72
N TRP A 165 -42.06 -39.30 16.11
CA TRP A 165 -42.86 -39.61 17.33
C TRP A 165 -42.23 -39.25 18.70
N SER A 166 -42.96 -38.88 19.77
CA SER A 166 -44.38 -38.94 20.11
C SER A 166 -44.72 -37.93 21.24
N SER A 167 -46.00 -37.61 21.32
CA SER A 167 -46.75 -36.85 22.33
C SER A 167 -46.44 -37.16 23.80
N ARG A 168 -46.39 -36.10 24.63
CA ARG A 168 -47.25 -35.84 25.80
C ARG A 168 -47.00 -34.42 26.31
#